data_AF-A0A5J4N3J6-F1
#
_entry.id   AF-A0A5J4N3J6-F1
#
_cell.length_a   1.000
_cell.length_b   1.000
_cell.length_c   1.000
_cell.angle_alpha   90.00
_cell.angle_beta   90.00
_cell.angle_gamma   90.00
#
_symmetry.space_group_name_H-M   'P 1'
#
loop_
_entity.id
_entity.type
_entity.pdbx_description
1 polymer ?
#
loop_
_entity_poly.entity_id
_entity_poly.type
_entity_poly.pdbx_seq_one_letter_code
_entity_poly.pdbx_strand_id
1 'polypeptide(L)'
;MGAFIVNPLGLRGLERSFPSLPFMAPDPRLWSPNETIIITPKRNYTVQDYSQFYEDLNYTDGYYMMKAAKAGHDFFESPTDVEVYCVYGTELATMEQLIYTSSFPDELPKFVTGDGDGTVNLRSLEVCRRWSKVNQVPLPGAQHRLILQDKRLIQLVKRVATSV
;
A
#
# COMPACT_ATOMS: atom_id res chain seq x y z
N MET A 1 3.42 -8.98 2.18
CA MET A 1 4.43 -10.06 2.12
C MET A 1 3.78 -11.35 2.55
N GLY A 2 3.50 -12.24 1.60
CA GLY A 2 2.81 -13.50 1.88
C GLY A 2 3.78 -14.55 2.42
N ALA A 3 3.40 -15.22 3.51
CA ALA A 3 4.00 -16.49 3.87
C ALA A 3 3.44 -17.56 2.91
N PHE A 4 4.06 -17.72 1.73
CA PHE A 4 3.62 -18.66 0.69
C PHE A 4 3.66 -20.14 1.10
N ILE A 5 4.14 -20.44 2.32
CA ILE A 5 4.29 -21.78 2.87
C ILE A 5 3.11 -22.15 3.80
N VAL A 6 2.28 -21.18 4.19
CA VAL A 6 1.16 -21.39 5.13
C VAL A 6 -0.17 -21.15 4.43
N ASN A 7 -1.20 -21.93 4.78
CA ASN A 7 -2.56 -21.74 4.28
C ASN A 7 -3.03 -20.29 4.54
N PRO A 8 -3.33 -19.49 3.50
CA PRO A 8 -3.74 -18.10 3.66
C PRO A 8 -4.98 -17.92 4.55
N LEU A 9 -5.94 -18.85 4.48
CA LEU A 9 -7.14 -18.79 5.32
C LEU A 9 -6.82 -19.08 6.80
N GLY A 10 -5.78 -19.87 7.06
CA GLY A 10 -5.29 -20.13 8.43
C GLY A 10 -4.63 -18.91 9.07
N LEU A 11 -3.92 -18.10 8.28
CA LEU A 11 -3.30 -16.86 8.76
C LEU A 11 -4.27 -15.69 8.84
N ARG A 12 -5.36 -15.71 8.08
CA ARG A 12 -6.32 -14.60 7.98
C ARG A 12 -6.81 -14.08 9.32
N GLY A 13 -7.08 -14.96 10.28
CA GLY A 13 -7.53 -14.55 11.63
C GLY A 13 -6.48 -13.70 12.35
N LEU A 14 -5.22 -14.13 12.29
CA LEU A 14 -4.08 -13.40 12.85
C LEU A 14 -3.85 -12.08 12.12
N GLU A 15 -3.85 -12.09 10.79
CA GLU A 15 -3.66 -10.88 9.99
C GLU A 15 -4.75 -9.84 10.27
N ARG A 16 -6.03 -10.26 10.33
CA ARG A 16 -7.16 -9.40 10.73
C ARG A 16 -7.07 -8.88 12.17
N SER A 17 -6.23 -9.45 13.03
CA SER A 17 -6.02 -8.91 14.38
C SER A 17 -5.06 -7.70 14.39
N PHE A 18 -4.31 -7.46 13.32
CA PHE A 18 -3.31 -6.39 13.27
C PHE A 18 -3.92 -5.09 12.74
N PRO A 19 -4.02 -4.02 13.56
CA PRO A 19 -4.56 -2.73 13.12
C PRO A 19 -3.73 -2.05 12.02
N SER A 20 -2.46 -2.44 11.88
CA SER A 20 -1.58 -1.93 10.83
C SER A 20 -2.03 -2.31 9.42
N LEU A 21 -2.74 -3.44 9.23
CA LEU A 21 -3.22 -3.84 7.90
C LEU A 21 -4.37 -2.95 7.39
N PRO A 22 -5.49 -2.78 8.11
CA PRO A 22 -6.55 -1.87 7.67
C PRO A 22 -6.07 -0.40 7.63
N PHE A 23 -5.12 0.00 8.49
CA PHE A 23 -4.48 1.31 8.43
C PHE A 23 -3.85 1.60 7.05
N MET A 24 -3.19 0.61 6.45
CA MET A 24 -2.52 0.70 5.14
C MET A 24 -3.48 0.56 3.95
N ALA A 25 -4.81 0.53 4.17
CA ALA A 25 -5.78 0.50 3.08
C ALA A 25 -5.62 1.74 2.16
N PRO A 26 -5.83 1.57 0.83
CA PRO A 26 -5.73 2.66 -0.15
C PRO A 26 -6.47 3.93 0.27
N ASP A 27 -5.79 5.08 0.19
CA ASP A 27 -6.38 6.37 0.56
C ASP A 27 -7.24 6.94 -0.57
N PRO A 28 -8.52 7.30 -0.34
CA PRO A 28 -9.40 7.83 -1.39
C PRO A 28 -8.89 9.07 -2.13
N ARG A 29 -7.88 9.78 -1.61
CA ARG A 29 -7.24 10.92 -2.28
C ARG A 29 -6.28 10.52 -3.41
N LEU A 30 -5.96 9.23 -3.55
CA LEU A 30 -5.03 8.70 -4.56
C LEU A 30 -5.65 7.75 -5.57
N TRP A 31 -6.85 7.22 -5.30
CA TRP A 31 -7.60 6.36 -6.21
C TRP A 31 -8.83 7.11 -6.69
N SER A 32 -9.18 6.94 -7.97
CA SER A 32 -10.40 7.57 -8.48
C SER A 32 -11.61 7.00 -7.76
N PRO A 33 -12.63 7.80 -7.42
CA PRO A 33 -13.84 7.29 -6.77
C PRO A 33 -14.56 6.18 -7.56
N ASN A 34 -14.38 6.15 -8.88
CA ASN A 34 -14.98 5.14 -9.76
C ASN A 34 -14.03 3.98 -10.08
N GLU A 35 -12.80 4.00 -9.57
CA GLU A 35 -11.81 2.94 -9.77
C GLU A 35 -12.14 1.76 -8.88
N THR A 36 -12.49 0.64 -9.52
CA THR A 36 -12.73 -0.62 -8.80
C THR A 36 -11.39 -1.25 -8.42
N ILE A 37 -11.22 -1.58 -7.15
CA ILE A 37 -10.01 -2.25 -6.63
C ILE A 37 -10.26 -3.72 -6.27
N ILE A 38 -11.52 -4.12 -6.08
CA ILE A 38 -11.91 -5.51 -5.84
C ILE A 38 -13.14 -5.83 -6.68
N ILE A 39 -13.05 -6.86 -7.52
CA ILE A 39 -14.14 -7.40 -8.33
C ILE A 39 -14.55 -8.74 -7.73
N THR A 40 -15.86 -8.94 -7.52
CA THR A 40 -16.43 -10.19 -7.04
C THR A 40 -17.65 -10.59 -7.86
N PRO A 41 -18.16 -11.83 -7.74
CA PRO A 41 -19.36 -12.25 -8.46
C PRO A 41 -20.63 -11.48 -8.06
N LYS A 42 -20.68 -10.92 -6.83
CA LYS A 42 -21.86 -10.23 -6.31
C LYS A 42 -21.80 -8.72 -6.53
N ARG A 43 -20.61 -8.13 -6.40
CA ARG A 43 -20.40 -6.69 -6.51
C ARG A 43 -18.93 -6.32 -6.72
N ASN A 44 -18.74 -5.07 -7.13
CA ASN A 44 -17.45 -4.42 -7.20
C ASN A 44 -17.28 -3.48 -6.01
N TYR A 45 -16.05 -3.30 -5.55
CA TYR A 45 -15.69 -2.37 -4.49
C TYR A 45 -14.64 -1.37 -4.98
N THR A 46 -14.89 -0.11 -4.66
CA THR A 46 -13.97 1.02 -4.80
C THR A 46 -13.40 1.40 -3.43
N VAL A 47 -12.48 2.36 -3.40
CA VAL A 47 -11.98 2.96 -2.15
C VAL A 47 -13.06 3.70 -1.33
N GLN A 48 -14.25 3.94 -1.90
CA GLN A 48 -15.37 4.55 -1.18
C GLN A 48 -16.22 3.50 -0.42
N ASP A 49 -16.07 2.21 -0.76
CA ASP A 49 -16.96 1.16 -0.29
C ASP A 49 -16.44 0.43 0.96
N TYR A 50 -15.49 1.01 1.71
CA TYR A 50 -14.85 0.29 2.82
C TYR A 50 -15.81 -0.22 3.90
N SER A 51 -16.80 0.57 4.32
CA SER A 51 -17.78 0.12 5.34
C SER A 51 -18.46 -1.17 4.87
N GLN A 52 -18.98 -1.14 3.65
CA GLN A 52 -19.70 -2.24 3.05
C GLN A 52 -18.80 -3.45 2.75
N PHE A 53 -17.55 -3.21 2.34
CA PHE A 53 -16.56 -4.27 2.16
C PHE A 53 -16.34 -5.06 3.46
N TYR A 54 -16.16 -4.37 4.58
CA TYR A 54 -15.97 -5.03 5.88
C TYR A 54 -17.25 -5.71 6.40
N GLU A 55 -18.43 -5.14 6.11
CA GLU A 55 -19.72 -5.78 6.39
C GLU A 55 -19.88 -7.10 5.61
N ASP A 56 -19.61 -7.09 4.30
CA ASP A 56 -19.72 -8.27 3.44
C ASP A 56 -18.73 -9.39 3.80
N LEU A 57 -17.63 -9.03 4.47
CA LEU A 57 -16.65 -9.97 5.03
C LEU A 57 -17.04 -10.53 6.41
N ASN A 58 -18.15 -10.07 7.00
CA ASN A 58 -18.51 -10.29 8.40
C ASN A 58 -17.34 -9.95 9.35
N TYR A 59 -16.68 -8.81 9.10
CA TYR A 59 -15.48 -8.37 9.81
C TYR A 59 -15.49 -6.84 9.99
N THR A 60 -16.52 -6.33 10.67
CA THR A 60 -16.74 -4.90 10.89
C THR A 60 -15.67 -4.24 11.76
N ASP A 61 -15.02 -5.00 12.65
CA ASP A 61 -13.92 -4.51 13.47
C ASP A 61 -12.79 -3.91 12.62
N GLY A 62 -12.51 -4.50 11.45
CA GLY A 62 -11.52 -3.99 10.51
C GLY A 62 -11.82 -2.57 10.02
N TYR A 63 -13.10 -2.24 9.81
CA TYR A 63 -13.52 -0.88 9.45
C TYR A 63 -13.28 0.11 10.60
N TYR A 64 -13.63 -0.26 11.82
CA TYR A 64 -13.39 0.59 12.99
C TYR A 64 -11.90 0.78 13.27
N MET A 65 -11.09 -0.29 13.13
CA MET A 65 -9.63 -0.22 13.22
C MET A 65 -9.05 0.73 12.17
N MET A 66 -9.52 0.64 10.90
CA MET A 66 -9.10 1.55 9.83
C MET A 66 -9.40 3.01 10.19
N LYS A 67 -10.64 3.32 10.58
CA LYS A 67 -11.04 4.69 10.93
C LYS A 67 -10.24 5.23 12.11
N ALA A 68 -10.10 4.42 13.16
CA ALA A 68 -9.36 4.82 14.35
C ALA A 68 -7.89 5.11 14.04
N ALA A 69 -7.24 4.25 13.25
CA ALA A 69 -5.83 4.40 12.90
C ALA A 69 -5.55 5.59 11.96
N LYS A 70 -6.53 5.97 11.13
CA LYS A 70 -6.41 7.13 10.23
C LYS A 70 -6.90 8.45 10.85
N ALA A 71 -7.54 8.41 12.03
CA ALA A 71 -8.11 9.60 12.67
C ALA A 71 -7.02 10.57 13.12
N GLY A 72 -7.20 11.87 12.83
CA GLY A 72 -6.34 12.94 13.33
C GLY A 72 -4.97 13.07 12.65
N HIS A 73 -4.74 12.37 11.55
CA HIS A 73 -3.47 12.40 10.82
C HIS A 73 -3.68 12.72 9.34
N ASP A 74 -3.00 13.73 8.82
CA ASP A 74 -2.88 13.95 7.38
C ASP A 74 -1.52 13.45 6.87
N PHE A 75 -1.53 12.29 6.21
CA PHE A 75 -0.33 11.65 5.66
C PHE A 75 0.21 12.33 4.38
N PHE A 76 -0.42 13.40 3.91
CA PHE A 76 -0.02 14.11 2.69
C PHE A 76 0.71 15.41 3.00
N GLU A 77 0.71 15.86 4.25
CA GLU A 77 1.44 17.05 4.66
C GLU A 77 2.95 16.78 4.69
N SER A 78 3.72 17.73 4.15
CA SER A 78 5.19 17.67 4.16
C SER A 78 5.74 18.11 5.51
N PRO A 79 6.85 17.52 5.99
CA PRO A 79 7.64 18.13 7.05
C PRO A 79 8.14 19.52 6.66
N THR A 80 8.12 20.49 7.60
CA THR A 80 8.52 21.89 7.33
C THR A 80 9.98 22.19 7.62
N ASP A 81 10.56 21.52 8.61
CA ASP A 81 11.83 21.93 9.24
C ASP A 81 12.98 20.96 9.04
N VAL A 82 12.84 20.02 8.11
CA VAL A 82 13.85 19.01 7.81
C VAL A 82 14.04 18.85 6.32
N GLU A 83 15.28 18.53 5.91
CA GLU A 83 15.55 18.06 4.56
C GLU A 83 14.99 16.64 4.40
N VAL A 84 14.26 16.40 3.32
CA VAL A 84 13.62 15.10 3.06
C VAL A 84 14.19 14.50 1.79
N TYR A 85 14.68 13.26 1.89
CA TYR A 85 14.99 12.39 0.75
C TYR A 85 13.88 11.34 0.62
N CYS A 86 13.07 11.45 -0.42
CA CYS A 86 12.00 10.50 -0.71
C CYS A 86 12.53 9.45 -1.69
N VAL A 87 12.91 8.28 -1.16
CA VAL A 87 13.49 7.18 -1.93
C VAL A 87 12.46 6.06 -2.10
N TYR A 88 12.23 5.61 -3.32
CA TYR A 88 11.23 4.56 -3.62
C TYR A 88 11.60 3.76 -4.86
N GLY A 89 11.10 2.52 -4.93
CA GLY A 89 11.24 1.66 -6.11
C GLY A 89 10.21 1.98 -7.20
N THR A 90 10.56 1.72 -8.45
CA THR A 90 9.67 1.84 -9.62
C THR A 90 9.91 0.70 -10.59
N GLU A 91 9.07 0.57 -11.62
CA GLU A 91 9.17 -0.38 -12.72
C GLU A 91 9.06 -1.86 -12.30
N LEU A 92 8.34 -2.14 -11.21
CA LEU A 92 8.02 -3.50 -10.77
C LEU A 92 6.51 -3.72 -10.74
N ALA A 93 6.08 -4.85 -11.32
CA ALA A 93 4.69 -5.26 -11.32
C ALA A 93 4.14 -5.33 -9.88
N THR A 94 3.17 -4.46 -9.58
CA THR A 94 2.62 -4.27 -8.24
C THR A 94 1.10 -4.37 -8.30
N MET A 95 0.52 -5.16 -7.40
CA MET A 95 -0.92 -5.42 -7.35
C MET A 95 -1.74 -4.13 -7.24
N GLU A 96 -2.70 -3.94 -8.15
CA GLU A 96 -3.64 -2.80 -8.16
C GLU A 96 -5.10 -3.23 -7.98
N GLN A 97 -5.47 -4.42 -8.46
CA GLN A 97 -6.84 -4.90 -8.39
C GLN A 97 -6.90 -6.40 -8.08
N LEU A 98 -7.86 -6.80 -7.25
CA LEU A 98 -8.21 -8.18 -6.95
C LEU A 98 -9.44 -8.61 -7.75
N ILE A 99 -9.39 -9.79 -8.36
CA ILE A 99 -10.52 -10.35 -9.12
C ILE A 99 -10.85 -11.74 -8.57
N TYR A 100 -12.01 -11.85 -7.93
CA TYR A 100 -12.61 -13.10 -7.48
C TYR A 100 -13.60 -13.58 -8.54
N THR A 101 -13.40 -14.77 -9.07
CA THR A 101 -14.18 -15.26 -10.22
C THR A 101 -15.35 -16.15 -9.85
N SER A 102 -15.22 -16.93 -8.78
CA SER A 102 -16.23 -17.92 -8.40
C SER A 102 -16.80 -17.68 -7.00
N SER A 103 -15.94 -17.43 -6.02
CA SER A 103 -16.36 -17.22 -4.63
C SER A 103 -15.54 -16.12 -3.95
N PHE A 104 -16.17 -15.39 -3.06
CA PHE A 104 -15.56 -14.34 -2.26
C PHE A 104 -16.04 -14.51 -0.82
N PRO A 105 -15.16 -14.42 0.20
CA PRO A 105 -13.75 -13.98 0.13
C PRO A 105 -12.71 -15.10 0.24
N ASP A 106 -13.11 -16.38 0.15
CA ASP A 106 -12.25 -17.51 0.49
C ASP A 106 -11.42 -18.09 -0.69
N GLU A 107 -11.76 -17.73 -1.93
CA GLU A 107 -10.96 -18.10 -3.11
C GLU A 107 -9.65 -17.30 -3.15
N LEU A 108 -8.61 -17.86 -3.76
CA LEU A 108 -7.43 -17.08 -4.14
C LEU A 108 -7.78 -16.18 -5.33
N PRO A 109 -7.74 -14.84 -5.20
CA PRO A 109 -8.07 -13.95 -6.30
C PRO A 109 -6.98 -13.95 -7.37
N LYS A 110 -7.37 -13.56 -8.58
CA LYS A 110 -6.41 -13.10 -9.61
C LYS A 110 -6.04 -11.64 -9.34
N PHE A 111 -4.87 -11.24 -9.78
CA PHE A 111 -4.35 -9.89 -9.60
C PHE A 111 -4.16 -9.20 -10.94
N VAL A 112 -4.57 -7.94 -11.03
CA VAL A 112 -4.08 -7.01 -12.06
C VAL A 112 -2.97 -6.19 -11.44
N THR A 113 -1.88 -5.99 -12.18
CA THR A 113 -0.71 -5.26 -11.71
C THR A 113 -0.51 -3.96 -12.48
N GLY A 114 -0.13 -2.91 -11.78
CA GLY A 114 0.43 -1.68 -12.32
C GLY A 114 1.88 -1.48 -11.87
N ASP A 115 2.34 -0.22 -11.91
CA ASP A 115 3.70 0.15 -11.52
C ASP A 115 3.84 0.36 -9.99
N GLY A 116 5.03 0.10 -9.47
CA GLY A 116 5.41 0.24 -8.07
C GLY A 116 6.74 -0.46 -7.75
N ASP A 117 6.90 -0.88 -6.50
CA ASP A 117 8.10 -1.57 -5.98
C ASP A 117 7.89 -3.09 -5.75
N GLY A 118 6.79 -3.63 -6.28
CA GLY A 118 6.32 -5.00 -6.06
C GLY A 118 5.47 -5.19 -4.80
N THR A 119 5.23 -4.13 -4.01
CA THR A 119 4.29 -4.15 -2.87
C THR A 119 3.46 -2.87 -2.79
N VAL A 120 4.08 -1.70 -2.90
CA VAL A 120 3.46 -0.38 -2.80
C VAL A 120 3.28 0.21 -4.19
N ASN A 121 2.07 0.63 -4.52
CA ASN A 121 1.77 1.23 -5.82
C ASN A 121 2.53 2.55 -6.01
N LEU A 122 2.95 2.83 -7.24
CA LEU A 122 3.69 4.05 -7.59
C LEU A 122 2.97 5.32 -7.11
N ARG A 123 1.65 5.39 -7.29
CA ARG A 123 0.82 6.52 -6.85
C ARG A 123 0.92 6.86 -5.36
N SER A 124 1.17 5.86 -4.51
CA SER A 124 1.43 6.06 -3.08
C SER A 124 2.88 6.47 -2.82
N LEU A 125 3.84 5.83 -3.50
CA LEU A 125 5.26 6.14 -3.39
C LEU A 125 5.58 7.59 -3.82
N GLU A 126 4.78 8.12 -4.74
CA GLU A 126 4.96 9.46 -5.31
C GLU A 126 4.22 10.59 -4.58
N VAL A 127 3.56 10.33 -3.45
CA VAL A 127 2.86 11.39 -2.67
C VAL A 127 3.83 12.53 -2.33
N CYS A 128 5.06 12.17 -1.96
CA CYS A 128 6.09 13.13 -1.59
C CYS A 128 6.43 14.12 -2.71
N ARG A 129 6.16 13.80 -3.99
CA ARG A 129 6.41 14.70 -5.14
C ARG A 129 5.61 16.00 -5.06
N ARG A 130 4.53 16.02 -4.26
CA ARG A 130 3.69 17.19 -4.00
C ARG A 130 4.27 18.12 -2.94
N TRP A 131 5.31 17.71 -2.23
CA TRP A 131 5.96 18.49 -1.19
C TRP A 131 6.89 19.55 -1.79
N SER A 132 6.93 20.74 -1.19
CA SER A 132 7.65 21.90 -1.75
C SER A 132 9.17 21.76 -1.72
N LYS A 133 9.73 20.97 -0.79
CA LYS A 133 11.17 20.77 -0.57
C LYS A 133 11.47 19.30 -0.33
N VAL A 134 11.55 18.50 -1.40
CA VAL A 134 11.90 17.09 -1.32
C VAL A 134 12.92 16.71 -2.39
N ASN A 135 13.93 15.94 -1.98
CA ASN A 135 14.84 15.26 -2.89
C ASN A 135 14.21 13.93 -3.30
N GLN A 136 13.63 13.86 -4.50
CA GLN A 136 13.03 12.63 -5.03
C GLN A 136 14.12 11.71 -5.58
N VAL A 137 14.10 10.44 -5.17
CA VAL A 137 15.09 9.45 -5.59
C VAL A 137 14.37 8.16 -6.02
N PRO A 138 13.75 8.14 -7.20
CA PRO A 138 13.22 6.91 -7.77
C PRO A 138 14.37 5.95 -8.09
N LEU A 139 14.21 4.69 -7.72
CA LEU A 139 15.16 3.61 -7.95
C LEU A 139 14.50 2.54 -8.83
N PRO A 140 14.57 2.66 -10.17
CA PRO A 140 14.05 1.65 -11.08
C PRO A 140 14.55 0.25 -10.74
N GLY A 141 13.64 -0.72 -10.71
CA GLY A 141 13.89 -2.13 -10.38
C GLY A 141 14.17 -2.42 -8.90
N ALA A 142 14.15 -1.42 -8.00
CA ALA A 142 14.35 -1.67 -6.58
C ALA A 142 13.07 -2.25 -5.94
N GLN A 143 13.15 -3.50 -5.49
CA GLN A 143 12.01 -4.17 -4.84
C GLN A 143 11.82 -3.71 -3.41
N HIS A 144 10.57 -3.63 -2.95
CA HIS A 144 10.15 -3.16 -1.62
C HIS A 144 11.06 -3.55 -0.44
N ARG A 145 11.52 -4.81 -0.37
CA ARG A 145 12.48 -5.24 0.68
C ARG A 145 13.93 -5.04 0.29
N LEU A 146 14.26 -5.40 -0.95
CA LEU A 146 15.64 -5.42 -1.43
C LEU A 146 16.20 -4.02 -1.67
N ILE A 147 15.35 -2.99 -1.65
CA ILE A 147 15.77 -1.59 -1.69
C ILE A 147 16.78 -1.28 -0.56
N LEU A 148 16.66 -1.93 0.60
CA LEU A 148 17.62 -1.79 1.72
C LEU A 148 19.02 -2.32 1.38
N GLN A 149 19.14 -3.18 0.36
CA GLN A 149 20.40 -3.72 -0.15
C GLN A 149 20.83 -3.03 -1.46
N ASP A 150 20.03 -2.10 -1.98
CA ASP A 150 20.34 -1.39 -3.22
C ASP A 150 21.57 -0.49 -3.02
N LYS A 151 22.59 -0.70 -3.85
CA LYS A 151 23.84 0.05 -3.77
C LYS A 151 23.61 1.56 -3.93
N ARG A 152 22.62 1.98 -4.70
CA ARG A 152 22.26 3.40 -4.92
C ARG A 152 21.73 4.01 -3.63
N LEU A 153 20.84 3.31 -2.90
CA LEU A 153 20.37 3.75 -1.59
C LEU A 153 21.53 3.83 -0.59
N ILE A 154 22.37 2.79 -0.51
CA ILE A 154 23.51 2.76 0.42
C ILE A 154 24.48 3.92 0.12
N GLN A 155 24.73 4.22 -1.15
CA GLN A 155 25.58 5.35 -1.54
C GLN A 155 24.95 6.71 -1.19
N LEU A 156 23.64 6.86 -1.37
CA LEU A 156 22.92 8.07 -0.96
C LEU A 156 23.02 8.28 0.56
N VAL A 157 22.72 7.25 1.35
CA VAL A 157 22.79 7.31 2.82
C VAL A 157 24.21 7.67 3.28
N LYS A 158 25.24 7.04 2.69
CA LYS A 158 26.64 7.39 2.98
C LYS A 158 26.92 8.86 2.70
N ARG A 159 26.53 9.35 1.52
CA ARG A 159 26.73 10.75 1.12
C ARG A 159 26.08 11.69 2.13
N VAL A 160 24.80 11.49 2.44
CA VAL A 160 24.05 12.36 3.36
C VAL A 160 24.66 12.32 4.77
N ALA A 161 24.99 11.14 5.27
CA ALA A 161 25.56 10.97 6.61
C ALA A 161 26.98 11.55 6.76
N THR A 162 27.75 11.66 5.68
CA THR A 162 29.12 12.20 5.70
C THR A 162 29.22 13.63 5.15
N SER A 163 28.11 14.28 4.81
CA SER A 163 28.10 15.66 4.29
C SER A 163 28.20 16.71 5.41
N VAL A 164 28.89 16.37 6.51
CA VAL A 164 29.16 17.24 7.66
C VAL A 164 30.55 17.84 7.52
#